data_AF-A0A087XPL5-F1
#
_entry.id   AF-A0A087XPL5-F1
#
_cell.length_a   1.000
_cell.length_b   1.000
_cell.length_c   1.000
_cell.angle_alpha   90.00
_cell.angle_beta   90.00
_cell.angle_gamma   90.00
#
_symmetry.space_group_name_H-M   'P 1'
#
loop_
_entity.id
_entity.type
_entity.pdbx_description
1 polymer ?
#
loop_
_entity_poly.entity_id
_entity_poly.type
_entity_poly.pdbx_seq_one_letter_code
_entity_poly.pdbx_strand_id
1 'polypeptide(L)'
;MVLKIFFPQCCNRAESGLLVGRWISGHDSAVVLAVIHYPFIPAQVKQYIQQMQAQSGVDLSVLGSWSLPKDGQEGMESFLRDLSTIFPQERWLQIRRQFGKTGFSCEVLSRDQKKKKSEEDDGDAEQEDEEKVIFVHYEQRKVMLSQLHPVEAQESGDGSEPHSELRQVFGTVARSQPLFVLDRYDDGPLRSTHWQSEGREASIVVELLKQASVPLGLLLGRMLSVWTWICSARILSVFPLRFLSSKLSTCVQLSYRTERLQTLGAPQADAHMDFMRKANVLVSVLLDVSLGVLLMLWLYRDQHIAMLASNMVPAADSVAQQLEELLQWLMGAPAGLKMNRALDQVLGRFFLYHIHLWISYIHLMAPFIQGILWYGGLSACLGLTFALSLLSDMVALFTFHIYCFYVYGARYFCI
;
A
#
# COMPACT_ATOMS: atom_id res chain seq x y z
N MET A 1 27.47 35.07 -6.46
CA MET A 1 26.48 34.07 -6.97
C MET A 1 26.10 33.14 -5.84
N VAL A 2 24.93 32.47 -5.89
CA VAL A 2 24.49 31.55 -4.82
C VAL A 2 24.64 30.12 -5.30
N LEU A 3 25.57 29.38 -4.70
CA LEU A 3 25.81 27.97 -5.01
C LEU A 3 24.90 27.09 -4.13
N LYS A 4 24.09 26.23 -4.74
CA LYS A 4 23.24 25.29 -4.00
C LYS A 4 23.82 23.89 -4.00
N ILE A 5 23.97 23.30 -2.82
CA ILE A 5 24.48 21.93 -2.66
C ILE A 5 23.36 21.07 -2.06
N PHE A 6 22.82 20.16 -2.85
CA PHE A 6 21.88 19.14 -2.38
C PHE A 6 22.67 18.04 -1.69
N PHE A 7 22.60 18.00 -0.36
CA PHE A 7 23.44 17.13 0.46
C PHE A 7 22.60 16.09 1.22
N PRO A 8 22.82 14.78 1.00
CA PRO A 8 22.02 13.74 1.62
C PRO A 8 22.35 13.63 3.11
N GLN A 9 21.32 13.54 3.96
CA GLN A 9 21.51 13.53 5.42
C GLN A 9 22.35 12.36 5.92
N CYS A 10 22.35 11.21 5.22
CA CYS A 10 23.14 10.03 5.60
C CYS A 10 24.65 10.28 5.53
N CYS A 11 25.10 11.16 4.62
CA CYS A 11 26.51 11.49 4.44
C CYS A 11 27.08 12.33 5.58
N ASN A 12 26.24 12.93 6.43
CA ASN A 12 26.68 13.61 7.66
C ASN A 12 27.33 12.67 8.68
N ARG A 13 27.15 11.35 8.51
CA ARG A 13 27.77 10.31 9.35
C ARG A 13 29.18 9.95 8.89
N ALA A 14 29.61 10.39 7.70
CA ALA A 14 30.94 10.11 7.19
C ALA A 14 32.01 10.87 7.98
N GLU A 15 33.12 10.20 8.30
CA GLU A 15 34.25 10.85 8.99
C GLU A 15 35.11 11.66 8.02
N SER A 16 35.54 11.06 6.91
CA SER A 16 36.32 11.74 5.87
C SER A 16 36.25 10.97 4.55
N GLY A 17 36.35 11.67 3.43
CA GLY A 17 36.21 11.03 2.13
C GLY A 17 36.08 11.96 0.92
N LEU A 18 35.74 11.35 -0.21
CA LEU A 18 35.40 12.04 -1.46
C LEU A 18 33.89 12.11 -1.66
N LEU A 19 33.41 13.28 -2.05
CA LEU A 19 32.02 13.52 -2.43
C LEU A 19 31.81 13.05 -3.87
N VAL A 20 30.89 12.09 -4.07
CA VAL A 20 30.49 11.61 -5.39
C VAL A 20 29.11 12.15 -5.71
N GLY A 21 28.92 12.67 -6.92
CA GLY A 21 27.67 13.29 -7.30
C GLY A 21 27.69 13.80 -8.73
N ARG A 22 26.88 14.83 -9.01
CA ARG A 22 26.77 15.45 -10.33
C ARG A 22 26.55 16.95 -10.23
N TRP A 23 27.18 17.70 -11.12
CA TRP A 23 26.87 19.12 -11.39
C TRP A 23 25.67 19.24 -12.32
N ILE A 24 24.72 20.12 -12.01
CA ILE A 24 23.52 20.33 -12.83
C ILE A 24 23.84 21.36 -13.91
N SER A 25 23.82 20.96 -15.19
CA SER A 25 24.05 21.86 -16.32
C SER A 25 22.99 22.97 -16.37
N GLY A 26 23.43 24.23 -16.44
CA GLY A 26 22.55 25.41 -16.49
C GLY A 26 22.11 25.96 -15.13
N HIS A 27 22.53 25.35 -14.02
CA HIS A 27 22.29 25.85 -12.66
C HIS A 27 23.61 25.85 -11.86
N ASP A 28 23.84 26.86 -11.00
CA ASP A 28 24.92 26.83 -10.00
C ASP A 28 24.55 25.87 -8.86
N SER A 29 24.44 24.57 -9.17
CA SER A 29 23.91 23.57 -8.25
C SER A 29 24.62 22.21 -8.40
N ALA A 30 24.93 21.60 -7.26
CA ALA A 30 25.57 20.29 -7.17
C ALA A 30 24.70 19.33 -6.36
N VAL A 31 24.59 18.08 -6.82
CA VAL A 31 23.90 17.00 -6.10
C VAL A 31 24.91 15.99 -5.62
N VAL A 32 25.08 15.90 -4.30
CA VAL A 32 25.91 14.87 -3.68
C VAL A 32 25.07 13.61 -3.50
N LEU A 33 25.62 12.45 -3.85
CA LEU A 33 24.91 11.16 -3.79
C LEU A 33 25.49 10.22 -2.73
N ALA A 34 26.81 10.24 -2.54
CA ALA A 34 27.50 9.42 -1.55
C ALA A 34 28.86 10.02 -1.16
N VAL A 35 29.41 9.54 -0.04
CA VAL A 35 30.81 9.83 0.36
C VAL A 35 31.61 8.54 0.33
N ILE A 36 32.70 8.50 -0.42
CA ILE A 36 33.67 7.40 -0.41
C ILE A 36 34.67 7.64 0.71
N HIS A 37 34.74 6.72 1.67
CA HIS A 37 35.55 6.85 2.88
C HIS A 37 37.02 6.63 2.60
N TYR A 38 37.86 7.48 3.18
CA TYR A 38 39.29 7.21 3.28
C TYR A 38 39.55 6.02 4.22
N PRO A 39 40.56 5.15 3.96
CA PRO A 39 41.52 5.16 2.85
C PRO A 39 40.97 4.53 1.57
N PHE A 40 41.32 5.09 0.41
CA PHE A 40 40.99 4.57 -0.92
C PHE A 40 42.14 4.81 -1.90
N ILE A 41 42.15 4.05 -3.00
CA ILE A 41 43.09 4.26 -4.11
C ILE A 41 42.39 5.09 -5.20
N PRO A 42 42.90 6.27 -5.61
CA PRO A 42 42.24 7.15 -6.58
C PRO A 42 41.91 6.46 -7.93
N ALA A 43 42.77 5.56 -8.39
CA ALA A 43 42.53 4.78 -9.59
C ALA A 43 41.29 3.87 -9.48
N GLN A 44 41.07 3.25 -8.32
CA GLN A 44 39.89 2.42 -8.06
C GLN A 44 38.62 3.27 -7.98
N VAL A 45 38.71 4.45 -7.37
CA VAL A 45 37.58 5.42 -7.33
C VAL A 45 37.17 5.81 -8.75
N LYS A 46 38.14 6.10 -9.64
CA LYS A 46 37.85 6.44 -11.04
C LYS A 46 37.18 5.28 -11.79
N GLN A 47 37.67 4.06 -11.64
CA GLN A 47 37.07 2.87 -12.26
C GLN A 47 35.64 2.63 -11.75
N TYR A 48 35.43 2.76 -10.44
CA TYR A 48 34.12 2.56 -9.82
C TYR A 48 33.09 3.59 -10.31
N ILE A 49 33.47 4.86 -10.39
CA ILE A 49 32.59 5.93 -10.91
C ILE A 49 32.23 5.66 -12.38
N GLN A 50 33.19 5.26 -13.21
CA GLN A 50 32.93 4.91 -14.62
C GLN A 50 31.95 3.73 -14.76
N GLN A 51 32.09 2.70 -13.92
CA GLN A 51 31.15 1.57 -13.89
C GLN A 51 29.74 2.01 -13.49
N MET A 52 29.62 2.85 -12.46
CA MET A 52 28.33 3.36 -12.01
C MET A 52 27.69 4.31 -13.03
N GLN A 53 28.49 5.11 -13.73
CA GLN A 53 28.05 5.95 -14.85
C GLN A 53 27.48 5.10 -16.00
N ALA A 54 28.15 4.00 -16.35
CA ALA A 54 27.68 3.08 -17.39
C ALA A 54 26.35 2.38 -17.02
N GLN A 55 26.13 2.07 -15.74
CA GLN A 55 24.91 1.40 -15.28
C GLN A 55 23.73 2.36 -15.05
N SER A 56 24.00 3.57 -14.57
CA SER A 56 22.97 4.57 -14.24
C SER A 56 22.60 5.48 -15.42
N GLY A 57 23.48 5.61 -16.42
CA GLY A 57 23.32 6.58 -17.51
C GLY A 57 23.40 8.05 -17.03
N VAL A 58 23.91 8.30 -15.83
CA VAL A 58 24.09 9.62 -15.22
C VAL A 58 25.57 9.99 -15.25
N ASP A 59 25.88 11.23 -15.61
CA ASP A 59 27.25 11.76 -15.57
C ASP A 59 27.69 11.97 -14.12
N LEU A 60 28.31 10.95 -13.53
CA LEU A 60 28.80 10.93 -12.16
C LEU A 60 30.26 11.40 -12.10
N SER A 61 30.53 12.30 -11.17
CA SER A 61 31.87 12.86 -10.94
C SER A 61 32.20 12.98 -9.46
N VAL A 62 33.50 13.15 -9.18
CA VAL A 62 33.97 13.55 -7.85
C VAL A 62 33.76 15.06 -7.73
N LEU A 63 32.91 15.49 -6.80
CA LEU A 63 32.57 16.90 -6.58
C LEU A 63 33.57 17.61 -5.66
N GLY A 64 34.21 16.85 -4.77
CA GLY A 64 35.24 17.38 -3.88
C GLY A 64 35.51 16.50 -2.67
N SER A 65 36.00 17.12 -1.60
CA SER A 65 36.42 16.45 -0.37
C SER A 65 35.53 16.78 0.82
N TRP A 66 35.34 15.79 1.69
CA TRP A 66 34.63 15.88 2.96
C TRP A 66 35.59 15.52 4.10
N SER A 67 35.69 16.37 5.12
CA SER A 67 36.41 16.04 6.36
C SER A 67 35.66 16.48 7.62
N LEU A 68 35.68 15.61 8.62
CA LEU A 68 35.37 15.93 10.00
C LEU A 68 36.71 16.19 10.73
N PRO A 69 36.96 17.41 11.21
CA PRO A 69 38.19 17.73 11.91
C PRO A 69 38.29 16.89 13.19
N LYS A 70 39.36 16.11 13.27
CA LYS A 70 39.80 15.36 14.45
C LYS A 70 41.27 15.71 14.70
N ASP A 71 41.66 15.84 15.97
CA ASP A 71 43.04 16.19 16.33
C ASP A 71 44.03 15.16 15.74
N GLY A 72 45.08 15.65 15.04
CA GLY A 72 46.14 14.82 14.46
C GLY A 72 45.95 14.34 13.02
N GLN A 73 44.97 14.85 12.26
CA GLN A 73 44.70 14.45 10.85
C GLN A 73 45.15 15.46 9.78
N GLU A 74 46.21 16.25 10.02
CA GLU A 74 46.66 17.27 9.04
C GLU A 74 47.14 16.68 7.71
N GLY A 75 47.84 15.52 7.75
CA GLY A 75 48.30 14.82 6.55
C GLY A 75 47.17 14.22 5.69
N MET A 76 46.01 13.96 6.31
CA MET A 76 44.81 13.54 5.60
C MET A 76 44.22 14.70 4.80
N GLU A 77 44.13 15.87 5.43
CA GLU A 77 43.53 17.04 4.81
C GLU A 77 44.39 17.60 3.68
N SER A 78 45.73 17.53 3.80
CA SER A 78 46.64 17.85 2.70
C SER A 78 46.43 16.89 1.53
N PHE A 79 46.39 15.58 1.79
CA PHE A 79 46.13 14.59 0.76
C PHE A 79 44.78 14.83 0.05
N LEU A 80 43.69 15.04 0.80
CA LEU A 80 42.37 15.32 0.22
C LEU A 80 42.32 16.62 -0.58
N ARG A 81 43.15 17.62 -0.22
CA ARG A 81 43.29 18.85 -0.99
C ARG A 81 44.05 18.61 -2.30
N ASP A 82 45.07 17.77 -2.27
CA ASP A 82 45.89 17.44 -3.43
C ASP A 82 45.12 16.60 -4.46
N LEU A 83 44.10 15.85 -4.03
CA LEU A 83 43.20 15.11 -4.94
C LEU A 83 42.47 15.99 -5.96
N SER A 84 42.33 17.30 -5.70
CA SER A 84 41.82 18.27 -6.68
C SER A 84 42.66 18.33 -7.97
N THR A 85 43.92 17.87 -7.93
CA THR A 85 44.79 17.78 -9.11
C THR A 85 44.56 16.51 -9.93
N ILE A 86 44.05 15.45 -9.30
CA ILE A 86 43.88 14.12 -9.89
C ILE A 86 42.52 14.01 -10.60
N PHE A 87 41.49 14.66 -10.06
CA PHE A 87 40.15 14.67 -10.62
C PHE A 87 39.90 16.02 -11.33
N PRO A 88 39.82 16.04 -12.68
CA PRO A 88 39.66 17.27 -13.43
C PRO A 88 38.22 17.78 -13.33
N GLN A 89 37.97 18.72 -12.43
CA GLN A 89 36.71 19.46 -12.33
C GLN A 89 37.00 20.96 -12.24
N GLU A 90 36.11 21.79 -12.79
CA GLU A 90 36.27 23.25 -12.81
C GLU A 90 36.16 23.86 -11.41
N ARG A 91 35.27 23.29 -10.58
CA ARG A 91 35.00 23.70 -9.20
C ARG A 91 35.15 22.51 -8.26
N TRP A 92 35.97 22.65 -7.22
CA TRP A 92 36.20 21.64 -6.20
C TRP A 92 35.57 22.06 -4.87
N LEU A 93 34.65 21.25 -4.34
CA LEU A 93 33.96 21.52 -3.07
C LEU A 93 34.77 20.96 -1.90
N GLN A 94 35.34 21.82 -1.07
CA GLN A 94 35.97 21.41 0.18
C GLN A 94 35.02 21.67 1.34
N ILE A 95 34.36 20.61 1.82
CA ILE A 95 33.36 20.71 2.88
C ILE A 95 33.93 20.17 4.18
N ARG A 96 33.99 21.03 5.19
CA ARG A 96 34.42 20.69 6.54
C ARG A 96 33.29 20.91 7.53
N ARG A 97 33.13 19.99 8.47
CA ARG A 97 32.12 20.14 9.54
C ARG A 97 32.75 20.72 10.80
N GLN A 98 32.19 21.76 11.40
CA GLN A 98 32.73 22.28 12.66
C GLN A 98 32.34 21.39 13.84
N PHE A 99 33.30 21.06 14.71
CA PHE A 99 33.05 20.24 15.89
C PHE A 99 32.05 20.94 16.83
N GLY A 100 30.98 20.23 17.24
CA GLY A 100 29.98 20.75 18.18
C GLY A 100 28.94 21.73 17.63
N LYS A 101 28.98 22.11 16.35
CA LYS A 101 27.95 22.94 15.69
C LYS A 101 27.30 22.18 14.53
N THR A 102 26.06 22.53 14.18
CA THR A 102 25.35 22.02 12.99
C THR A 102 25.80 22.70 11.68
N GLY A 103 26.78 23.60 11.75
CA GLY A 103 27.28 24.36 10.59
C GLY A 103 28.35 23.61 9.79
N PHE A 104 28.27 23.76 8.47
CA PHE A 104 29.29 23.35 7.51
C PHE A 104 30.11 24.58 7.09
N SER A 105 31.43 24.46 7.03
CA SER A 105 32.26 25.41 6.28
C SER A 105 32.55 24.80 4.92
N CYS A 106 32.18 25.51 3.86
CA CYS A 106 32.38 25.09 2.48
C CYS A 106 33.31 26.09 1.80
N GLU A 107 34.46 25.62 1.33
CA GLU A 107 35.38 26.39 0.49
C GLU A 107 35.26 25.85 -0.93
N VAL A 108 35.00 26.74 -1.89
CA VAL A 108 34.90 26.38 -3.32
C VAL A 108 36.22 26.76 -3.97
N LEU A 109 37.02 25.77 -4.37
CA LEU A 109 38.29 25.99 -5.05
C LEU A 109 38.05 25.97 -6.56
N SER A 110 38.16 27.12 -7.22
CA SER A 110 38.16 27.21 -8.68
C SER A 110 39.56 26.98 -9.25
N ARG A 111 39.66 26.32 -10.40
CA ARG A 111 40.95 26.07 -11.07
C ARG A 111 41.67 27.37 -11.46
N ASP A 112 40.94 28.47 -11.64
CA ASP A 112 41.51 29.79 -12.00
C ASP A 112 42.17 30.49 -10.81
N GLN A 113 41.69 30.28 -9.57
CA GLN A 113 42.33 30.83 -8.36
C GLN A 113 43.68 30.18 -8.05
N LYS A 114 43.88 28.92 -8.47
CA LYS A 114 45.16 28.20 -8.29
C LYS A 114 46.29 28.75 -9.16
N LYS A 115 45.99 29.36 -10.31
CA LYS A 115 47.00 30.01 -11.15
C LYS A 115 47.43 31.39 -10.62
N LYS A 116 46.50 32.17 -10.05
CA LYS A 116 46.83 33.47 -9.42
C LYS A 116 47.68 33.33 -8.16
N LYS A 117 47.40 32.33 -7.30
CA LYS A 117 48.22 32.07 -6.10
C LYS A 117 49.65 31.59 -6.35
N SER A 118 50.00 31.21 -7.59
CA SER A 118 51.38 30.88 -7.94
C SER A 118 52.19 32.04 -8.53
N GLU A 119 51.55 33.18 -8.83
CA GLU A 119 52.22 34.32 -9.49
C GLU A 119 52.18 35.64 -8.69
N GLU A 120 51.41 35.75 -7.60
CA GLU A 120 51.35 36.97 -6.78
C GLU A 120 51.76 36.69 -5.32
N ASP A 121 53.08 36.78 -5.08
CA ASP A 121 53.65 37.08 -3.77
C ASP A 121 54.01 38.57 -3.78
N ASP A 122 52.99 39.45 -3.73
CA ASP A 122 53.07 40.81 -3.18
C ASP A 122 51.75 41.58 -3.39
N GLY A 123 51.16 42.00 -2.28
CA GLY A 123 50.30 43.19 -2.13
C GLY A 123 49.12 43.41 -3.09
N ASP A 124 47.92 42.99 -2.70
CA ASP A 124 46.84 43.89 -2.26
C ASP A 124 45.54 43.10 -2.06
N ALA A 125 44.87 43.34 -0.93
CA ALA A 125 43.64 42.66 -0.55
C ALA A 125 42.45 43.23 -1.34
N GLU A 126 42.17 42.67 -2.51
CA GLU A 126 40.85 42.82 -3.13
C GLU A 126 39.85 41.91 -2.42
N GLN A 127 38.75 42.49 -1.94
CA GLN A 127 37.62 41.80 -1.32
C GLN A 127 37.06 40.76 -2.30
N GLU A 128 37.38 39.49 -2.06
CA GLU A 128 36.81 38.36 -2.80
C GLU A 128 35.30 38.28 -2.53
N ASP A 129 34.49 38.30 -3.59
CA ASP A 129 33.05 38.03 -3.53
C ASP A 129 32.83 36.65 -2.90
N GLU A 130 32.51 36.58 -1.61
CA GLU A 130 32.18 35.32 -0.93
C GLU A 130 30.98 34.67 -1.64
N GLU A 131 31.22 33.57 -2.38
CA GLU A 131 30.16 32.77 -2.96
C GLU A 131 29.26 32.24 -1.84
N LYS A 132 28.02 32.71 -1.81
CA LYS A 132 27.06 32.29 -0.78
C LYS A 132 26.61 30.86 -1.06
N VAL A 133 27.10 29.91 -0.27
CA VAL A 133 26.74 28.49 -0.39
C VAL A 133 25.48 28.18 0.44
N ILE A 134 24.48 27.54 -0.18
CA ILE A 134 23.27 27.05 0.47
C ILE A 134 23.27 25.52 0.46
N PHE A 135 23.19 24.92 1.64
CA PHE A 135 22.99 23.48 1.80
C PHE A 135 21.51 23.14 1.83
N VAL A 136 21.06 22.32 0.89
CA VAL A 136 19.71 21.76 0.87
C VAL A 136 19.80 20.29 1.28
N HIS A 137 19.42 19.99 2.50
CA HIS A 137 19.42 18.61 2.97
C HIS A 137 18.22 17.85 2.45
N TYR A 138 18.46 16.67 1.90
CA TYR A 138 17.39 15.78 1.46
C TYR A 138 17.52 14.39 2.07
N GLU A 139 16.38 13.74 2.23
CA GLU A 139 16.31 12.34 2.61
C GLU A 139 16.31 11.48 1.34
N GLN A 140 17.47 10.90 1.04
CA GLN A 140 17.69 10.10 -0.15
C GLN A 140 16.68 8.95 -0.32
N ARG A 141 16.27 8.30 0.79
CA ARG A 141 15.19 7.30 0.79
C ARG A 141 13.88 7.84 0.21
N LYS A 142 13.44 9.01 0.69
CA LYS A 142 12.16 9.59 0.28
C LYS A 142 12.19 9.97 -1.19
N VAL A 143 13.33 10.44 -1.69
CA VAL A 143 13.53 10.76 -3.11
C VAL A 143 13.52 9.50 -3.98
N MET A 144 14.17 8.42 -3.55
CA MET A 144 14.15 7.14 -4.28
C MET A 144 12.76 6.48 -4.28
N LEU A 145 12.00 6.60 -3.20
CA LEU A 145 10.64 6.07 -3.10
C LEU A 145 9.59 6.98 -3.76
N SER A 146 9.90 8.26 -3.95
CA SER A 146 8.98 9.19 -4.57
C SER A 146 8.90 8.93 -6.07
N GLN A 147 7.78 8.36 -6.52
CA GLN A 147 7.40 8.31 -7.93
C GLN A 147 6.89 9.68 -8.41
N LEU A 148 7.58 10.77 -8.06
CA LEU A 148 7.25 12.11 -8.51
C LEU A 148 7.68 12.23 -9.98
N HIS A 149 6.76 11.81 -10.85
CA HIS A 149 6.83 11.68 -12.30
C HIS A 149 7.72 10.52 -12.79
N PRO A 150 7.14 9.49 -13.47
CA PRO A 150 7.94 8.62 -14.29
C PRO A 150 8.67 9.48 -15.34
N VAL A 151 9.97 9.23 -15.47
CA VAL A 151 10.82 9.86 -16.49
C VAL A 151 10.28 9.63 -17.91
N GLU A 152 9.39 8.66 -18.08
CA GLU A 152 8.72 8.28 -19.34
C GLU A 152 7.63 9.26 -19.81
N ALA A 153 7.33 10.33 -19.07
CA ALA A 153 6.46 11.39 -19.59
C ALA A 153 7.22 12.26 -20.61
N GLN A 154 7.09 11.86 -21.89
CA GLN A 154 7.37 12.57 -23.14
C GLN A 154 8.83 12.57 -23.66
N GLU A 155 9.19 11.53 -24.42
CA GLU A 155 9.92 11.68 -25.70
C GLU A 155 8.96 12.06 -26.85
N SER A 156 7.95 12.91 -26.57
CA SER A 156 7.17 13.52 -27.63
C SER A 156 7.69 14.93 -27.83
N GLY A 157 8.48 15.08 -28.89
CA GLY A 157 8.53 16.25 -29.76
C GLY A 157 8.45 17.63 -29.13
N ASP A 158 9.53 18.37 -29.37
CA ASP A 158 9.63 19.83 -29.43
C ASP A 158 10.16 20.54 -28.18
N GLY A 159 11.04 21.50 -28.45
CA GLY A 159 12.04 22.04 -27.54
C GLY A 159 11.51 22.90 -26.39
N SER A 160 12.44 23.15 -25.45
CA SER A 160 12.43 24.33 -24.59
C SER A 160 11.36 24.38 -23.47
N GLU A 161 11.45 23.46 -22.50
CA GLU A 161 11.21 23.89 -21.11
C GLU A 161 12.48 23.63 -20.29
N PRO A 162 12.96 24.61 -19.50
CA PRO A 162 14.06 24.37 -18.59
C PRO A 162 13.59 23.35 -17.56
N HIS A 163 14.12 22.13 -17.62
CA HIS A 163 13.85 21.11 -16.62
C HIS A 163 14.10 21.73 -15.24
N SER A 164 13.05 21.91 -14.43
CA SER A 164 13.13 22.45 -13.08
C SER A 164 14.33 21.85 -12.33
N GLU A 165 15.12 22.70 -11.67
CA GLU A 165 16.33 22.32 -10.91
C GLU A 165 16.06 21.08 -10.04
N LEU A 166 14.95 21.09 -9.29
CA LEU A 166 14.54 19.98 -8.42
C LEU A 166 14.19 18.70 -9.20
N ARG A 167 13.60 18.81 -10.40
CA ARG A 167 13.30 17.65 -11.25
C ARG A 167 14.58 16.99 -11.74
N GLN A 168 15.60 17.77 -12.07
CA GLN A 168 16.92 17.25 -12.44
C GLN A 168 17.62 16.59 -11.25
N VAL A 169 17.51 17.18 -10.05
CA VAL A 169 18.00 16.59 -8.79
C VAL A 169 17.34 15.23 -8.53
N PHE A 170 16.01 15.18 -8.53
CA PHE A 170 15.26 13.95 -8.27
C PHE A 170 15.52 12.89 -9.34
N GLY A 171 15.57 13.28 -10.61
CA GLY A 171 15.92 12.37 -11.71
C GLY A 171 17.33 11.80 -11.57
N THR A 172 18.30 12.62 -11.14
CA THR A 172 19.69 12.19 -10.89
C THR A 172 19.75 11.16 -9.75
N VAL A 173 19.10 11.45 -8.62
CA VAL A 173 19.06 10.54 -7.46
C VAL A 173 18.31 9.24 -7.78
N ALA A 174 17.21 9.30 -8.54
CA ALA A 174 16.44 8.12 -8.92
C ALA A 174 17.23 7.20 -9.87
N ARG A 175 17.88 7.77 -10.89
CA ARG A 175 18.69 7.01 -11.86
C ARG A 175 20.00 6.47 -11.27
N SER A 176 20.54 7.11 -10.23
CA SER A 176 21.72 6.62 -9.51
C SER A 176 21.41 5.51 -8.51
N GLN A 177 20.25 4.84 -8.60
CA GLN A 177 19.89 3.67 -7.79
C GLN A 177 21.01 2.61 -7.70
N PRO A 178 21.75 2.25 -8.76
CA PRO A 178 22.81 1.24 -8.67
C PRO A 178 23.89 1.56 -7.62
N LEU A 179 24.11 2.84 -7.32
CA LEU A 179 25.07 3.29 -6.31
C LEU A 179 24.60 3.00 -4.88
N PHE A 180 23.30 2.70 -4.70
CA PHE A 180 22.62 2.55 -3.42
C PHE A 180 22.10 1.14 -3.14
N VAL A 181 22.23 0.22 -4.11
CA VAL A 181 21.68 -1.16 -4.03
C VAL A 181 22.61 -2.13 -3.26
N LEU A 182 23.79 -1.70 -2.83
CA LEU A 182 24.73 -2.53 -2.09
C LEU A 182 24.33 -2.60 -0.59
N ASP A 183 23.69 -3.70 -0.20
CA ASP A 183 23.14 -3.97 1.15
C ASP A 183 24.16 -4.06 2.30
N ARG A 184 25.47 -3.89 2.06
CA ARG A 184 26.51 -3.99 3.09
C ARG A 184 27.61 -2.95 2.95
N TYR A 185 28.03 -2.40 4.10
CA TYR A 185 29.12 -1.42 4.27
C TYR A 185 30.48 -1.92 3.74
N ASP A 186 30.67 -3.24 3.60
CA ASP A 186 31.96 -3.87 3.34
C ASP A 186 31.99 -4.84 2.14
N ASP A 187 30.88 -5.00 1.39
CA ASP A 187 30.82 -5.93 0.25
C ASP A 187 31.14 -5.24 -1.11
N GLY A 188 31.46 -3.95 -1.10
CA GLY A 188 31.90 -3.19 -2.28
C GLY A 188 33.42 -3.02 -2.36
N PRO A 189 33.98 -2.72 -3.55
CA PRO A 189 35.41 -2.46 -3.71
C PRO A 189 35.89 -1.21 -2.94
N LEU A 190 34.96 -0.31 -2.57
CA LEU A 190 35.20 0.94 -1.85
C LEU A 190 34.16 1.10 -0.73
N ARG A 191 34.61 1.54 0.45
CA ARG A 191 33.71 1.89 1.55
C ARG A 191 33.01 3.19 1.23
N SER A 192 31.68 3.18 1.14
CA SER A 192 30.87 4.38 0.87
C SER A 192 29.74 4.54 1.88
N THR A 193 29.46 5.78 2.29
CA THR A 193 28.23 6.13 3.02
C THR A 193 27.18 6.61 2.04
N HIS A 194 26.10 5.85 1.96
CA HIS A 194 24.86 6.17 1.26
C HIS A 194 23.68 5.75 2.16
N TRP A 195 22.44 6.06 1.77
CA TRP A 195 21.27 5.62 2.54
C TRP A 195 21.22 4.08 2.62
N GLN A 196 21.15 3.55 3.84
CA GLN A 196 21.02 2.11 4.13
C GLN A 196 19.74 1.86 4.92
N SER A 197 19.13 0.70 4.72
CA SER A 197 18.15 0.20 5.69
C SER A 197 18.91 -0.25 6.94
N GLU A 198 18.82 0.48 8.05
CA GLU A 198 19.43 0.10 9.34
C GLU A 198 18.93 -1.26 9.90
N GLY A 199 17.95 -1.90 9.26
CA GLY A 199 17.34 -3.12 9.75
C GLY A 199 17.99 -4.39 9.22
N ARG A 200 19.11 -4.85 9.80
CA ARG A 200 19.50 -6.26 9.68
C ARG A 200 18.40 -7.18 10.20
N GLU A 201 17.72 -6.81 11.28
CA GLU A 201 16.61 -7.57 11.85
C GLU A 201 15.33 -7.47 11.00
N ALA A 202 15.00 -6.27 10.52
CA ALA A 202 13.89 -6.10 9.58
C ALA A 202 14.14 -6.83 8.24
N SER A 203 15.39 -6.89 7.77
CA SER A 203 15.78 -7.61 6.56
C SER A 203 15.65 -9.13 6.72
N ILE A 204 16.07 -9.70 7.86
CA ILE A 204 15.88 -11.13 8.14
C ILE A 204 14.38 -11.46 8.23
N VAL A 205 13.59 -10.66 8.96
CA VAL A 205 12.14 -10.89 9.08
C VAL A 205 11.45 -10.75 7.72
N VAL A 206 11.81 -9.73 6.93
CA VAL A 206 11.23 -9.50 5.59
C VAL A 206 11.64 -10.60 4.62
N GLU A 207 12.89 -11.06 4.64
CA GLU A 207 13.35 -12.14 3.76
C GLU A 207 12.73 -13.48 4.15
N LEU A 208 12.56 -13.75 5.45
CA LEU A 208 11.79 -14.91 5.92
C LEU A 208 10.32 -14.81 5.52
N LEU A 209 9.69 -13.64 5.64
CA LEU A 209 8.31 -13.42 5.21
C LEU A 209 8.16 -13.62 3.70
N LYS A 210 9.14 -13.14 2.92
CA LYS A 210 9.20 -13.29 1.47
C LYS A 210 9.36 -14.76 1.09
N GLN A 211 10.30 -15.47 1.72
CA GLN A 211 10.50 -16.91 1.53
C GLN A 211 9.29 -17.74 1.93
N ALA A 212 8.56 -17.35 2.98
CA ALA A 212 7.33 -18.03 3.39
C ALA A 212 6.12 -17.65 2.52
N SER A 213 6.09 -16.44 1.95
CA SER A 213 4.96 -15.95 1.14
C SER A 213 4.79 -16.71 -0.16
N VAL A 214 5.89 -17.18 -0.77
CA VAL A 214 5.87 -17.94 -2.03
C VAL A 214 5.23 -19.33 -1.87
N PRO A 215 5.66 -20.21 -0.94
CA PRO A 215 5.02 -21.50 -0.71
C PRO A 215 3.61 -21.35 -0.14
N LEU A 216 3.38 -20.36 0.75
CA LEU A 216 2.06 -20.08 1.28
C LEU A 216 1.10 -19.63 0.16
N GLY A 217 1.56 -18.76 -0.74
CA GLY A 217 0.81 -18.29 -1.90
C GLY A 217 0.51 -19.41 -2.89
N LEU A 218 1.46 -20.32 -3.14
CA LEU A 218 1.24 -21.52 -3.96
C LEU A 218 0.22 -22.46 -3.33
N LEU A 219 0.30 -22.68 -2.01
CA LEU A 219 -0.64 -23.54 -1.29
C LEU A 219 -2.05 -22.93 -1.27
N LEU A 220 -2.17 -21.63 -0.96
CA LEU A 220 -3.43 -20.89 -1.06
C LEU A 220 -3.98 -20.95 -2.49
N GLY A 221 -3.13 -20.71 -3.49
CA GLY A 221 -3.50 -20.79 -4.91
C GLY A 221 -4.05 -22.17 -5.29
N ARG A 222 -3.42 -23.26 -4.81
CA ARG A 222 -3.93 -24.62 -5.00
C ARG A 222 -5.25 -24.85 -4.30
N MET A 223 -5.40 -24.43 -3.04
CA MET A 223 -6.68 -24.55 -2.32
C MET A 223 -7.80 -23.77 -3.02
N LEU A 224 -7.49 -22.55 -3.50
CA LEU A 224 -8.42 -21.73 -4.28
C LEU A 224 -8.78 -22.38 -5.62
N SER A 225 -7.81 -22.99 -6.31
CA SER A 225 -8.07 -23.70 -7.57
C SER A 225 -9.02 -24.88 -7.38
N VAL A 226 -8.80 -25.69 -6.33
CA VAL A 226 -9.69 -26.81 -5.97
C VAL A 226 -11.07 -26.28 -5.58
N TRP A 227 -11.13 -25.20 -4.80
CA TRP A 227 -12.38 -24.57 -4.41
C TRP A 227 -13.18 -24.03 -5.60
N THR A 228 -12.51 -23.34 -6.54
CA THR A 228 -13.14 -22.83 -7.76
C THR A 228 -13.58 -23.95 -8.68
N TRP A 229 -12.84 -25.05 -8.75
CA TRP A 229 -13.24 -26.26 -9.45
C TRP A 229 -14.53 -26.84 -8.88
N ILE A 230 -14.65 -26.92 -7.54
CA ILE A 230 -15.88 -27.35 -6.86
C ILE A 230 -17.05 -26.39 -7.13
N CYS A 231 -16.84 -25.08 -7.04
CA CYS A 231 -17.88 -24.08 -7.29
C CYS A 231 -18.33 -24.06 -8.76
N SER A 232 -17.41 -24.33 -9.70
CA SER A 232 -17.69 -24.44 -11.13
C SER A 232 -18.16 -25.84 -11.55
N ALA A 233 -18.32 -26.77 -10.60
CA ALA A 233 -18.75 -28.13 -10.90
C ALA A 233 -20.09 -28.11 -11.63
N ARG A 234 -20.17 -28.87 -12.73
CA ARG A 234 -21.33 -28.88 -13.64
C ARG A 234 -22.66 -29.10 -12.91
N ILE A 235 -22.66 -29.80 -11.78
CA ILE A 235 -23.85 -30.07 -10.96
C ILE A 235 -24.52 -28.78 -10.45
N LEU A 236 -23.75 -27.75 -10.09
CA LEU A 236 -24.28 -26.45 -9.64
C LEU A 236 -24.79 -25.57 -10.79
N SER A 237 -24.41 -25.91 -12.04
CA SER A 237 -24.77 -25.15 -13.24
C SER A 237 -26.08 -25.62 -13.91
N VAL A 238 -26.68 -26.72 -13.43
CA VAL A 238 -27.95 -27.26 -13.95
C VAL A 238 -29.14 -26.61 -13.23
N PHE A 239 -30.26 -26.44 -13.93
CA PHE A 239 -31.53 -26.02 -13.33
C PHE A 239 -32.06 -27.09 -12.36
N PRO A 240 -32.57 -26.75 -11.15
CA PRO A 240 -32.87 -25.41 -10.63
C PRO A 240 -31.74 -24.76 -9.81
N LEU A 241 -30.63 -25.47 -9.55
CA LEU A 241 -29.55 -25.01 -8.68
C LEU A 241 -28.90 -23.71 -9.16
N ARG A 242 -28.77 -23.51 -10.48
CA ARG A 242 -28.25 -22.25 -11.05
C ARG A 242 -29.14 -21.06 -10.73
N PHE A 243 -30.46 -21.23 -10.76
CA PHE A 243 -31.41 -20.18 -10.41
C PHE A 243 -31.30 -19.85 -8.92
N LEU A 244 -31.26 -20.87 -8.05
CA LEU A 244 -31.12 -20.69 -6.62
C LEU A 244 -29.80 -19.98 -6.27
N SER A 245 -28.69 -20.44 -6.83
CA SER A 245 -27.36 -19.87 -6.62
C SER A 245 -27.26 -18.42 -7.06
N SER A 246 -27.98 -18.01 -8.11
CA SER A 246 -28.03 -16.61 -8.54
C SER A 246 -28.81 -15.69 -7.59
N LYS A 247 -29.63 -16.26 -6.70
CA LYS A 247 -30.50 -15.52 -5.76
C LYS A 247 -29.97 -15.54 -4.34
N LEU A 248 -29.25 -16.57 -3.94
CA LEU A 248 -28.61 -16.63 -2.62
C LEU A 248 -27.43 -15.65 -2.55
N SER A 249 -27.51 -14.75 -1.58
CA SER A 249 -26.48 -13.74 -1.29
C SER A 249 -25.16 -14.42 -0.92
N THR A 250 -25.23 -15.57 -0.24
CA THR A 250 -24.05 -16.38 0.12
C THR A 250 -23.28 -16.88 -1.09
N CYS A 251 -23.98 -17.37 -2.13
CA CYS A 251 -23.36 -17.84 -3.36
C CYS A 251 -22.69 -16.68 -4.12
N VAL A 252 -23.35 -15.52 -4.20
CA VAL A 252 -22.79 -14.32 -4.81
C VAL A 252 -21.54 -13.86 -4.05
N GLN A 253 -21.63 -13.77 -2.72
CA GLN A 253 -20.50 -13.35 -1.88
C GLN A 253 -19.33 -14.33 -1.95
N LEU A 254 -19.61 -15.62 -2.05
CA LEU A 254 -18.59 -16.64 -2.24
C LEU A 254 -17.88 -16.46 -3.59
N SER A 255 -18.63 -16.26 -4.67
CA SER A 255 -18.05 -16.04 -6.01
C SER A 255 -17.16 -14.79 -6.04
N TYR A 256 -17.61 -13.69 -5.45
CA TYR A 256 -16.86 -12.43 -5.36
C TYR A 256 -15.54 -12.58 -4.60
N ARG A 257 -15.56 -13.33 -3.49
CA ARG A 257 -14.36 -13.61 -2.70
C ARG A 257 -13.39 -14.51 -3.44
N THR A 258 -13.88 -15.50 -4.19
CA THR A 258 -13.01 -16.35 -5.00
C THR A 258 -12.28 -15.56 -6.08
N GLU A 259 -12.95 -14.61 -6.73
CA GLU A 259 -12.34 -13.71 -7.72
C GLU A 259 -11.25 -12.82 -7.09
N ARG A 260 -11.54 -12.17 -5.96
CA ARG A 260 -10.54 -11.38 -5.22
C ARG A 260 -9.33 -12.21 -4.80
N LEU A 261 -9.53 -13.42 -4.32
CA LEU A 261 -8.45 -14.31 -3.92
C LEU A 261 -7.62 -14.82 -5.12
N GLN A 262 -8.23 -14.98 -6.30
CA GLN A 262 -7.48 -15.24 -7.54
C GLN A 262 -6.56 -14.08 -7.92
N THR A 263 -6.98 -12.82 -7.73
CA THR A 263 -6.10 -11.66 -7.99
C THR A 263 -4.87 -11.63 -7.09
N LEU A 264 -4.97 -12.19 -5.88
CA LEU A 264 -3.84 -12.33 -4.94
C LEU A 264 -2.89 -13.46 -5.35
N GLY A 265 -3.43 -14.54 -5.94
CA GLY A 265 -2.66 -15.68 -6.44
C GLY A 265 -1.96 -15.46 -7.78
N ALA A 266 -2.22 -14.35 -8.46
CA ALA A 266 -1.54 -13.98 -9.71
C ALA A 266 -0.03 -13.73 -9.49
N PRO A 267 0.83 -14.03 -10.50
CA PRO A 267 2.29 -13.92 -10.40
C PRO A 267 2.78 -12.51 -10.01
N GLN A 268 4.05 -12.41 -9.58
CA GLN A 268 4.65 -11.24 -8.95
C GLN A 268 4.30 -9.91 -9.67
N ALA A 269 4.00 -8.90 -8.86
CA ALA A 269 3.73 -7.56 -9.35
C ALA A 269 5.06 -6.87 -9.65
N ASP A 270 5.37 -6.67 -10.94
CA ASP A 270 6.58 -5.93 -11.37
C ASP A 270 6.45 -4.43 -11.07
N ALA A 271 5.21 -3.90 -11.06
CA ALA A 271 4.90 -2.51 -10.78
C ALA A 271 4.41 -2.28 -9.33
N HIS A 272 4.84 -1.17 -8.72
CA HIS A 272 4.42 -0.76 -7.37
C HIS A 272 2.90 -0.63 -7.22
N MET A 273 2.20 -0.19 -8.28
CA MET A 273 0.74 -0.05 -8.28
C MET A 273 0.04 -1.40 -8.13
N ASP A 274 0.55 -2.46 -8.77
CA ASP A 274 0.01 -3.81 -8.66
C ASP A 274 0.30 -4.41 -7.29
N PHE A 275 1.47 -4.10 -6.71
CA PHE A 275 1.78 -4.44 -5.32
C PHE A 275 0.78 -3.79 -4.35
N MET A 276 0.53 -2.48 -4.48
CA MET A 276 -0.42 -1.75 -3.62
C MET A 276 -1.85 -2.29 -3.78
N ARG A 277 -2.26 -2.66 -5.00
CA ARG A 277 -3.56 -3.30 -5.25
C ARG A 277 -3.68 -4.64 -4.52
N LYS A 278 -2.68 -5.51 -4.65
CA LYS A 278 -2.66 -6.81 -3.95
C LYS A 278 -2.64 -6.64 -2.43
N ALA A 279 -1.86 -5.70 -1.92
CA ALA A 279 -1.81 -5.38 -0.50
C ALA A 279 -3.16 -4.90 0.04
N ASN A 280 -3.85 -3.99 -0.67
CA ASN A 280 -5.18 -3.53 -0.27
C ASN A 280 -6.21 -4.68 -0.24
N VAL A 281 -6.17 -5.57 -1.24
CA VAL A 281 -7.04 -6.76 -1.24
C VAL A 281 -6.74 -7.66 -0.04
N LEU A 282 -5.46 -7.92 0.26
CA LEU A 282 -5.04 -8.72 1.40
C LEU A 282 -5.52 -8.11 2.74
N VAL A 283 -5.28 -6.82 2.95
CA VAL A 283 -5.70 -6.10 4.17
C VAL A 283 -7.22 -6.14 4.31
N SER A 284 -7.96 -5.92 3.21
CA SER A 284 -9.43 -6.00 3.22
C SER A 284 -9.93 -7.39 3.62
N VAL A 285 -9.30 -8.47 3.13
CA VAL A 285 -9.65 -9.85 3.50
C VAL A 285 -9.33 -10.12 4.97
N LEU A 286 -8.14 -9.74 5.44
CA LEU A 286 -7.74 -9.92 6.85
C LEU A 286 -8.67 -9.19 7.80
N LEU A 287 -9.03 -7.95 7.48
CA LEU A 287 -9.96 -7.16 8.28
C LEU A 287 -11.35 -7.82 8.33
N ASP A 288 -11.88 -8.26 7.19
CA ASP A 288 -13.18 -8.94 7.13
C ASP A 288 -13.20 -10.26 7.93
N VAL A 289 -12.12 -11.06 7.86
CA VAL A 289 -11.95 -12.28 8.67
C VAL A 289 -11.86 -11.95 10.16
N SER A 290 -11.08 -10.93 10.53
CA SER A 290 -10.94 -10.52 11.94
C SER A 290 -12.27 -10.08 12.56
N LEU A 291 -13.08 -9.31 11.83
CA LEU A 291 -14.42 -8.91 12.24
C LEU A 291 -15.38 -10.11 12.32
N GLY A 292 -15.26 -11.07 11.40
CA GLY A 292 -16.03 -12.30 11.45
C GLY A 292 -15.68 -13.18 12.65
N VAL A 293 -14.40 -13.32 12.99
CA VAL A 293 -13.95 -14.01 14.20
C VAL A 293 -14.43 -13.28 15.46
N LEU A 294 -14.38 -11.94 15.49
CA LEU A 294 -14.92 -11.16 16.61
C LEU A 294 -16.43 -11.42 16.78
N LEU A 295 -17.19 -11.42 15.70
CA LEU A 295 -18.62 -11.77 15.71
C LEU A 295 -18.85 -13.19 16.22
N MET A 296 -18.05 -14.16 15.75
CA MET A 296 -18.13 -15.55 16.20
C MET A 296 -17.87 -15.66 17.71
N LEU A 297 -16.81 -15.03 18.20
CA LEU A 297 -16.48 -15.01 19.63
C LEU A 297 -17.61 -14.40 20.45
N TRP A 298 -18.20 -13.30 19.97
CA TRP A 298 -19.35 -12.69 20.62
C TRP A 298 -20.56 -13.64 20.62
N LEU A 299 -20.87 -14.26 19.48
CA LEU A 299 -22.04 -15.11 19.31
C LEU A 299 -21.97 -16.41 20.15
N TYR A 300 -20.77 -16.95 20.34
CA TYR A 300 -20.53 -18.18 21.11
C TYR A 300 -20.32 -17.93 22.61
N ARG A 301 -20.07 -16.68 23.01
CA ARG A 301 -19.95 -16.31 24.41
C ARG A 301 -21.33 -16.27 25.08
N ASP A 302 -21.38 -16.61 26.36
CA ASP A 302 -22.54 -16.43 27.25
C ASP A 302 -23.90 -16.87 26.67
N GLN A 303 -23.91 -17.95 25.87
CA GLN A 303 -25.13 -18.53 25.28
C GLN A 303 -25.97 -17.53 24.43
N HIS A 304 -25.35 -16.52 23.81
CA HIS A 304 -26.06 -15.56 22.97
C HIS A 304 -26.88 -16.22 21.84
N ILE A 305 -26.39 -17.32 21.26
CA ILE A 305 -27.15 -18.11 20.26
C ILE A 305 -28.45 -18.66 20.84
N ALA A 306 -28.42 -19.20 22.06
CA ALA A 306 -29.60 -19.76 22.70
C ALA A 306 -30.62 -18.64 23.00
N MET A 307 -30.15 -17.48 23.47
CA MET A 307 -30.99 -16.31 23.70
C MET A 307 -31.64 -15.78 22.41
N LEU A 308 -30.88 -15.71 21.31
CA LEU A 308 -31.41 -15.33 20.00
C LEU A 308 -32.48 -16.32 19.55
N ALA A 309 -32.20 -17.62 19.61
CA ALA A 309 -33.13 -18.66 19.21
C ALA A 309 -34.42 -18.64 20.07
N SER A 310 -34.30 -18.48 21.39
CA SER A 310 -35.46 -18.45 22.29
C SER A 310 -36.35 -17.24 22.07
N ASN A 311 -35.79 -16.12 21.62
CA ASN A 311 -36.55 -14.89 21.38
C ASN A 311 -37.19 -14.84 19.98
N MET A 312 -36.75 -15.68 19.02
CA MET A 312 -37.29 -15.67 17.66
C MET A 312 -38.76 -16.10 17.57
N VAL A 313 -39.14 -17.18 18.26
CA VAL A 313 -40.53 -17.68 18.19
C VAL A 313 -41.52 -16.70 18.81
N PRO A 314 -41.31 -16.18 20.05
CA PRO A 314 -42.20 -15.16 20.63
C PRO A 314 -42.30 -13.88 19.79
N ALA A 315 -41.20 -13.46 19.15
CA ALA A 315 -41.22 -12.32 18.25
C ALA A 315 -42.08 -12.59 17.00
N ALA A 316 -41.97 -13.79 16.42
CA ALA A 316 -42.81 -14.20 15.28
C ALA A 316 -44.29 -14.25 15.67
N ASP A 317 -44.62 -14.78 16.85
CA ASP A 317 -45.99 -14.82 17.38
C ASP A 317 -46.57 -13.41 17.54
N SER A 318 -45.80 -12.49 18.12
CA SER A 318 -46.24 -11.10 18.29
C SER A 318 -46.52 -10.42 16.96
N VAL A 319 -45.67 -10.63 15.96
CA VAL A 319 -45.86 -10.09 14.60
C VAL A 319 -47.08 -10.73 13.92
N ALA A 320 -47.28 -12.05 14.08
CA ALA A 320 -48.44 -12.74 13.53
C ALA A 320 -49.76 -12.19 14.10
N GLN A 321 -49.82 -11.97 15.42
CA GLN A 321 -50.99 -11.42 16.09
C GLN A 321 -51.32 -10.00 15.61
N GLN A 322 -50.32 -9.12 15.52
CA GLN A 322 -50.52 -7.76 15.03
C GLN A 322 -51.04 -7.75 13.59
N LEU A 323 -50.53 -8.64 12.74
CA LEU A 323 -50.95 -8.76 11.36
C LEU A 323 -52.38 -9.30 11.23
N GLU A 324 -52.76 -10.26 12.08
CA GLU A 324 -54.14 -10.77 12.17
C GLU A 324 -55.13 -9.69 12.60
N GLU A 325 -54.81 -8.95 13.67
CA GLU A 325 -55.65 -7.84 14.16
C GLU A 325 -55.84 -6.75 13.08
N LEU A 326 -54.76 -6.41 12.36
CA LEU A 326 -54.80 -5.46 11.26
C LEU A 326 -55.67 -5.94 10.09
N LEU A 327 -55.58 -7.22 9.72
CA LEU A 327 -56.38 -7.82 8.66
C LEU A 327 -57.87 -7.88 9.03
N GLN A 328 -58.18 -8.27 10.27
CA GLN A 328 -59.55 -8.29 10.78
C GLN A 328 -60.16 -6.89 10.80
N TRP A 329 -59.37 -5.89 11.20
CA TRP A 329 -59.76 -4.48 11.10
C TRP A 329 -60.02 -4.06 9.66
N LEU A 330 -59.14 -4.43 8.71
CA LEU A 330 -59.28 -4.15 7.27
C LEU A 330 -60.55 -4.73 6.64
N MET A 331 -60.97 -5.93 7.06
CA MET A 331 -62.21 -6.55 6.59
C MET A 331 -63.48 -5.86 7.13
N GLY A 332 -63.36 -5.04 8.18
CA GLY A 332 -64.45 -4.34 8.86
C GLY A 332 -64.86 -2.99 8.26
N ALA A 333 -64.37 -2.65 7.05
CA ALA A 333 -64.51 -1.36 6.37
C ALA A 333 -63.83 -0.17 7.08
N PRO A 334 -62.50 -0.19 7.26
CA PRO A 334 -61.83 0.91 7.91
C PRO A 334 -61.31 1.96 6.92
N ALA A 335 -61.04 3.16 7.45
CA ALA A 335 -60.48 4.30 6.71
C ALA A 335 -61.29 4.80 5.50
N GLY A 336 -62.57 4.42 5.36
CA GLY A 336 -63.42 4.85 4.25
C GLY A 336 -63.08 4.21 2.90
N LEU A 337 -62.24 3.17 2.88
CA LEU A 337 -61.97 2.35 1.71
C LEU A 337 -63.25 1.60 1.31
N LYS A 338 -63.89 2.06 0.23
CA LYS A 338 -65.09 1.43 -0.33
C LYS A 338 -64.69 0.28 -1.26
N MET A 339 -64.10 -0.76 -0.70
CA MET A 339 -63.86 -2.00 -1.43
C MET A 339 -65.11 -2.89 -1.36
N ASN A 340 -65.23 -3.82 -2.31
CA ASN A 340 -66.36 -4.74 -2.36
C ASN A 340 -66.28 -5.68 -1.15
N ARG A 341 -67.31 -5.68 -0.28
CA ARG A 341 -67.36 -6.51 0.94
C ARG A 341 -67.09 -7.99 0.68
N ALA A 342 -67.53 -8.53 -0.46
CA ALA A 342 -67.26 -9.92 -0.82
C ALA A 342 -65.77 -10.15 -1.15
N LEU A 343 -65.13 -9.18 -1.81
CA LEU A 343 -63.71 -9.21 -2.15
C LEU A 343 -62.84 -9.10 -0.88
N ASP A 344 -63.16 -8.14 0.01
CA ASP A 344 -62.44 -7.96 1.27
C ASP A 344 -62.48 -9.22 2.14
N GLN A 345 -63.64 -9.88 2.19
CA GLN A 345 -63.78 -11.12 2.95
C GLN A 345 -62.97 -12.28 2.38
N VAL A 346 -62.93 -12.42 1.05
CA VAL A 346 -62.14 -13.47 0.39
C VAL A 346 -60.64 -13.20 0.56
N LEU A 347 -60.20 -11.96 0.31
CA LEU A 347 -58.80 -11.56 0.41
C LEU A 347 -58.28 -11.62 1.85
N GLY A 348 -59.08 -11.16 2.81
CA GLY A 348 -58.75 -11.23 4.23
C GLY A 348 -58.61 -12.67 4.73
N ARG A 349 -59.55 -13.56 4.39
CA ARG A 349 -59.44 -15.00 4.72
C ARG A 349 -58.22 -15.66 4.07
N PHE A 350 -57.91 -15.28 2.83
CA PHE A 350 -56.74 -15.77 2.11
C PHE A 350 -55.43 -15.40 2.82
N PHE A 351 -55.26 -14.14 3.21
CA PHE A 351 -54.06 -13.69 3.92
C PHE A 351 -53.96 -14.27 5.33
N LEU A 352 -55.06 -14.32 6.09
CA LEU A 352 -55.10 -14.95 7.41
C LEU A 352 -54.66 -16.42 7.35
N TYR A 353 -55.14 -17.19 6.37
CA TYR A 353 -54.73 -18.59 6.19
C TYR A 353 -53.22 -18.75 6.02
N HIS A 354 -52.58 -17.88 5.25
CA HIS A 354 -51.13 -17.93 5.03
C HIS A 354 -50.33 -17.47 6.24
N ILE A 355 -50.83 -16.53 7.03
CA ILE A 355 -50.20 -16.13 8.29
C ILE A 355 -50.22 -17.32 9.25
N HIS A 356 -51.34 -18.04 9.35
CA HIS A 356 -51.43 -19.27 10.13
C HIS A 356 -50.47 -20.35 9.62
N LEU A 357 -50.32 -20.50 8.30
CA LEU A 357 -49.37 -21.45 7.71
C LEU A 357 -47.92 -21.06 8.03
N TRP A 358 -47.58 -19.78 7.91
CA TRP A 358 -46.25 -19.26 8.24
C TRP A 358 -45.91 -19.45 9.72
N ILE A 359 -46.78 -19.05 10.64
CA ILE A 359 -46.51 -19.22 12.08
C ILE A 359 -46.44 -20.69 12.48
N SER A 360 -47.28 -21.56 11.88
CA SER A 360 -47.21 -23.02 12.07
C SER A 360 -45.88 -23.58 11.57
N TYR A 361 -45.37 -23.08 10.44
CA TYR A 361 -44.06 -23.45 9.91
C TYR A 361 -42.92 -23.03 10.86
N ILE A 362 -42.97 -21.81 11.41
CA ILE A 362 -41.98 -21.34 12.39
C ILE A 362 -41.97 -22.23 13.65
N HIS A 363 -43.14 -22.60 14.17
CA HIS A 363 -43.23 -23.53 15.30
C HIS A 363 -42.64 -24.91 14.99
N LEU A 364 -42.85 -25.43 13.78
CA LEU A 364 -42.25 -26.69 13.34
C LEU A 364 -40.73 -26.58 13.20
N MET A 365 -40.22 -25.41 12.81
CA MET A 365 -38.79 -25.13 12.71
C MET A 365 -38.12 -24.80 14.04
N ALA A 366 -38.87 -24.40 15.08
CA ALA A 366 -38.37 -23.99 16.39
C ALA A 366 -37.25 -24.88 16.99
N PRO A 367 -37.37 -26.23 17.04
CA PRO A 367 -36.30 -27.06 17.61
C PRO A 367 -34.99 -27.02 16.80
N PHE A 368 -35.04 -26.62 15.53
CA PHE A 368 -33.87 -26.55 14.66
C PHE A 368 -33.20 -25.17 14.62
N ILE A 369 -33.91 -24.10 15.02
CA ILE A 369 -33.42 -22.71 14.93
C ILE A 369 -32.09 -22.53 15.65
N GLN A 370 -31.96 -23.06 16.88
CA GLN A 370 -30.72 -22.97 17.65
C GLN A 370 -29.56 -23.68 16.92
N GLY A 371 -29.80 -24.85 16.34
CA GLY A 371 -28.80 -25.58 15.56
C GLY A 371 -28.38 -24.81 14.30
N ILE A 372 -29.34 -24.25 13.56
CA ILE A 372 -29.09 -23.45 12.36
C ILE A 372 -28.25 -22.22 12.70
N LEU A 373 -28.57 -21.50 13.77
CA LEU A 373 -27.78 -20.34 14.24
C LEU A 373 -26.39 -20.75 14.71
N TRP A 374 -26.24 -21.91 15.34
CA TRP A 374 -24.94 -22.44 15.73
C TRP A 374 -24.07 -22.76 14.51
N TYR A 375 -24.53 -23.59 13.58
CA TYR A 375 -23.76 -23.90 12.37
C TYR A 375 -23.55 -22.67 11.48
N GLY A 376 -24.53 -21.77 11.41
CA GLY A 376 -24.40 -20.49 10.71
C GLY A 376 -23.36 -19.57 11.35
N GLY A 377 -23.26 -19.57 12.68
CA GLY A 377 -22.25 -18.82 13.43
C GLY A 377 -20.82 -19.24 13.12
N LEU A 378 -20.57 -20.54 12.88
CA LEU A 378 -19.26 -21.03 12.44
C LEU A 378 -18.81 -20.38 11.12
N SER A 379 -19.75 -20.07 10.22
CA SER A 379 -19.43 -19.46 8.92
C SER A 379 -18.78 -18.07 9.04
N ALA A 380 -18.95 -17.40 10.18
CA ALA A 380 -18.29 -16.13 10.46
C ALA A 380 -16.76 -16.25 10.53
N CYS A 381 -16.19 -17.45 10.69
CA CYS A 381 -14.75 -17.65 10.57
C CYS A 381 -14.21 -17.36 9.16
N LEU A 382 -15.06 -17.46 8.14
CA LEU A 382 -14.72 -17.08 6.78
C LEU A 382 -14.73 -15.55 6.63
N GLY A 383 -15.40 -14.82 7.53
CA GLY A 383 -15.41 -13.36 7.65
C GLY A 383 -16.81 -12.77 7.76
N LEU A 384 -16.88 -11.51 8.17
CA LEU A 384 -18.13 -10.82 8.51
C LEU A 384 -19.06 -10.73 7.31
N THR A 385 -18.56 -10.36 6.12
CA THR A 385 -19.39 -10.24 4.91
C THR A 385 -20.06 -11.57 4.54
N PHE A 386 -19.39 -12.69 4.76
CA PHE A 386 -19.95 -14.02 4.51
C PHE A 386 -21.07 -14.34 5.52
N ALA A 387 -20.84 -14.09 6.81
CA ALA A 387 -21.86 -14.27 7.84
C ALA A 387 -23.11 -13.42 7.59
N LEU A 388 -22.94 -12.15 7.19
CA LEU A 388 -24.06 -11.25 6.85
C LEU A 388 -24.82 -11.73 5.62
N SER A 389 -24.12 -12.27 4.61
CA SER A 389 -24.79 -12.85 3.44
C SER A 389 -25.63 -14.07 3.80
N LEU A 390 -25.15 -14.91 4.72
CA LEU A 390 -25.91 -16.06 5.23
C LEU A 390 -27.11 -15.61 6.06
N LEU A 391 -26.94 -14.62 6.93
CA LEU A 391 -28.02 -14.03 7.70
C LEU A 391 -29.10 -13.44 6.78
N SER A 392 -28.71 -12.74 5.72
CA SER A 392 -29.62 -12.22 4.70
C SER A 392 -30.45 -13.34 4.06
N ASP A 393 -29.82 -14.45 3.69
CA ASP A 393 -30.51 -15.59 3.09
C ASP A 393 -31.48 -16.26 4.10
N MET A 394 -31.11 -16.33 5.39
CA MET A 394 -31.99 -16.84 6.44
C MET A 394 -33.21 -15.93 6.67
N VAL A 395 -33.01 -14.60 6.68
CA VAL A 395 -34.10 -13.62 6.81
C VAL A 395 -35.02 -13.67 5.60
N ALA A 396 -34.48 -13.82 4.39
CA ALA A 396 -35.27 -13.98 3.17
C ALA A 396 -36.15 -15.24 3.21
N LEU A 397 -35.62 -16.36 3.73
CA LEU A 397 -36.38 -17.59 3.93
C LEU A 397 -37.46 -17.43 5.02
N PHE A 398 -37.10 -16.79 6.15
CA PHE A 398 -38.03 -16.52 7.24
C PHE A 398 -39.22 -15.63 6.80
N THR A 399 -38.95 -14.67 5.91
CA THR A 399 -39.94 -13.72 5.37
C THR A 399 -40.54 -14.14 4.01
N PHE A 400 -40.29 -15.37 3.56
CA PHE A 400 -40.75 -15.87 2.26
C PHE A 400 -42.27 -15.74 2.04
N HIS A 401 -43.06 -15.83 3.11
CA HIS A 401 -44.52 -15.66 3.07
C HIS A 401 -44.94 -14.29 2.50
N ILE A 402 -44.16 -13.22 2.73
CA ILE A 402 -44.42 -11.88 2.20
C ILE A 402 -44.27 -11.88 0.67
N TYR A 403 -43.26 -12.58 0.16
CA TYR A 403 -43.07 -12.72 -1.28
C TYR A 403 -44.20 -13.52 -1.93
N CYS A 404 -44.67 -14.59 -1.26
CA CYS A 404 -45.86 -15.32 -1.69
C CYS A 404 -47.07 -14.38 -1.82
N PHE A 405 -47.30 -13.51 -0.83
CA PHE A 405 -48.38 -12.51 -0.89
C PHE A 405 -48.27 -11.58 -2.09
N TYR A 406 -47.07 -11.08 -2.36
CA TYR A 406 -46.83 -10.25 -3.52
C TYR A 406 -47.16 -10.98 -4.83
N VAL A 407 -46.67 -12.20 -5.01
CA VAL A 407 -46.91 -13.00 -6.24
C VAL A 407 -48.39 -13.35 -6.39
N TYR A 408 -49.06 -13.75 -5.32
CA TYR A 408 -50.49 -14.06 -5.35
C TYR A 408 -51.33 -12.83 -5.67
N GLY A 409 -51.04 -11.68 -5.05
CA GLY A 409 -51.69 -10.41 -5.36
C GLY A 409 -51.49 -10.03 -6.83
N ALA A 410 -50.25 -10.08 -7.32
CA ALA A 410 -49.94 -9.77 -8.72
C ALA A 410 -50.69 -10.67 -9.71
N ARG A 411 -50.79 -11.98 -9.44
CA ARG A 411 -51.58 -12.89 -10.29
C ARG A 411 -53.07 -12.60 -10.24
N TYR A 412 -53.60 -12.26 -9.07
CA TYR A 412 -55.02 -11.95 -8.92
C TYR A 412 -55.42 -10.68 -9.70
N PHE A 413 -54.54 -9.69 -9.80
CA PHE A 413 -54.78 -8.46 -10.58
C PHE A 413 -54.50 -8.60 -12.08
N CYS A 414 -53.67 -9.55 -12.49
CA CYS A 414 -53.36 -9.80 -13.91
C CYS A 414 -54.35 -10.77 -14.61
N ILE A 415 -55.26 -11.39 -13.85
CA ILE A 415 -56.43 -12.12 -14.36
C ILE A 415 -57.61 -11.15 -14.38
#